data_AF-A0A950Z1M7-F1
#
_entry.id   AF-A0A950Z1M7-F1
#
_cell.length_a   1.000
_cell.length_b   1.000
_cell.length_c   1.000
_cell.angle_alpha   90.00
_cell.angle_beta   90.00
_cell.angle_gamma   90.00
#
_symmetry.space_group_name_H-M   'P 1'
#
loop_
_entity.id
_entity.type
_entity.pdbx_description
1 polymer ?
#
loop_
_entity_poly.entity_id
_entity_poly.type
_entity_poly.pdbx_seq_one_letter_code
_entity_poly.pdbx_strand_id
1 'polypeptide(L)'
;MNRCGLIIVLLSALFALRAFSEEPPKQAGNTQKGMRECATCHPAEAKPQAFTSMAHALESASQSGILKSHELLTFKDGNYSYRIERHGEESSYSVSNGQETVQAQIEWAFGLGKAGQTYVFRKDGNFYESRVSFYNEINGLDFTIG
;
A
#
# COMPACT_ATOMS: atom_id res chain seq x y z
N MET A 1 55.42 27.92 10.07
CA MET A 1 54.83 29.26 9.87
C MET A 1 53.99 29.20 8.59
N ASN A 2 52.70 29.48 8.47
CA ASN A 2 51.63 30.02 9.32
C ASN A 2 50.31 29.45 8.71
N ARG A 3 49.47 28.72 9.45
CA ARG A 3 48.19 29.20 10.03
C ARG A 3 47.39 30.19 9.15
N CYS A 4 46.54 29.69 8.25
CA CYS A 4 45.28 30.34 7.87
C CYS A 4 44.47 29.42 6.95
N GLY A 5 43.21 29.12 7.26
CA GLY A 5 42.30 28.43 6.33
C GLY A 5 41.54 27.21 6.87
N LEU A 6 41.54 26.99 8.19
CA LEU A 6 40.61 26.07 8.85
C LEU A 6 39.18 26.68 8.90
N ILE A 7 38.61 27.06 7.74
CA ILE A 7 37.24 27.60 7.59
C ILE A 7 36.67 27.23 6.19
N ILE A 8 36.89 26.00 5.69
CA ILE A 8 36.23 25.51 4.46
C ILE A 8 35.74 24.06 4.67
N VAL A 9 35.15 23.76 5.83
CA VAL A 9 34.57 22.42 6.10
C VAL A 9 33.10 22.50 6.58
N LEU A 10 32.48 23.68 6.61
CA LEU A 10 31.14 23.88 7.18
C LEU A 10 30.09 24.48 6.22
N LEU A 11 30.21 24.26 4.91
CA LEU A 11 29.20 24.77 3.95
C LEU A 11 28.86 23.84 2.78
N SER A 12 29.02 22.53 2.94
CA SER A 12 28.53 21.53 1.97
C SER A 12 27.42 20.63 2.53
N ALA A 13 26.96 20.86 3.77
CA ALA A 13 25.90 20.09 4.41
C ALA A 13 24.49 20.69 4.26
N LEU A 14 24.29 21.68 3.37
CA LEU A 14 22.96 22.28 3.12
C LEU A 14 22.38 22.02 1.72
N PHE A 15 23.10 21.30 0.85
CA PHE A 15 22.65 21.02 -0.53
C PHE A 15 22.34 19.54 -0.80
N ALA A 16 22.19 18.73 0.24
CA ALA A 16 21.71 17.34 0.15
C ALA A 16 20.33 17.15 0.82
N LEU A 17 19.56 18.25 0.95
CA LEU A 17 18.23 18.26 1.56
C LEU A 17 17.19 18.96 0.65
N ARG A 18 17.25 18.72 -0.66
CA ARG A 18 16.27 19.24 -1.65
C ARG A 18 16.08 18.33 -2.87
N ALA A 19 16.22 17.02 -2.72
CA ALA A 19 15.73 16.07 -3.71
C ALA A 19 14.70 15.18 -3.02
N PHE A 20 13.50 15.10 -3.59
CA PHE A 20 12.29 14.43 -3.05
C PHE A 20 11.49 15.21 -2.00
N SER A 21 11.16 16.46 -2.32
CA SER A 21 9.85 17.00 -1.94
C SER A 21 9.05 17.19 -3.22
N GLU A 22 8.74 16.10 -3.91
CA GLU A 22 7.61 16.16 -4.83
C GLU A 22 6.37 16.10 -3.95
N GLU A 23 5.71 17.25 -3.78
CA GLU A 23 4.35 17.27 -3.25
C GLU A 23 3.54 16.28 -4.10
N PRO A 24 2.75 15.37 -3.49
CA PRO A 24 1.91 14.48 -4.28
C PRO A 24 1.08 15.35 -5.23
N PRO A 25 0.98 14.99 -6.52
CA PRO A 25 0.29 15.82 -7.50
C PRO A 25 -1.08 16.15 -6.93
N LYS A 26 -1.33 17.44 -6.70
CA LYS A 26 -2.63 17.96 -6.30
C LYS A 26 -3.62 17.35 -7.28
N GLN A 27 -4.48 16.44 -6.80
CA GLN A 27 -5.50 15.84 -7.64
C GLN A 27 -6.33 16.99 -8.21
N ALA A 28 -6.01 17.38 -9.46
CA ALA A 28 -6.80 18.37 -10.17
C ALA A 28 -8.20 17.79 -10.20
N GLY A 29 -9.18 18.58 -9.75
CA GLY A 29 -10.58 18.18 -9.60
C GLY A 29 -11.13 17.65 -10.91
N ASN A 30 -10.89 16.38 -11.18
CA ASN A 30 -11.48 15.67 -12.26
C ASN A 30 -12.80 15.18 -11.66
N THR A 31 -13.91 15.55 -12.30
CA THR A 31 -15.22 15.03 -11.95
C THR A 31 -15.25 13.59 -12.42
N GLN A 32 -14.66 12.67 -11.64
CA GLN A 32 -14.78 11.24 -11.86
C GLN A 32 -16.28 10.92 -11.83
N LYS A 33 -16.87 10.60 -12.98
CA LYS A 33 -18.21 10.05 -13.02
C LYS A 33 -18.11 8.57 -12.70
N GLY A 34 -18.92 8.13 -11.74
CA GLY A 34 -18.94 6.74 -11.33
C GLY A 34 -19.52 5.84 -12.42
N MET A 35 -19.43 4.54 -12.17
CA MET A 35 -20.00 3.51 -13.05
C MET A 35 -21.52 3.68 -13.26
N ARG A 36 -22.23 4.24 -12.27
CA ARG A 36 -23.70 4.39 -12.32
C ARG A 36 -24.14 5.37 -13.41
N GLU A 37 -23.40 6.45 -13.60
CA GLU A 37 -23.64 7.44 -14.64
C GLU A 37 -23.44 6.84 -16.03
N CYS A 38 -22.42 5.98 -16.19
CA CYS A 38 -22.18 5.27 -17.45
C CYS A 38 -23.30 4.28 -17.76
N ALA A 39 -23.84 3.60 -16.74
CA ALA A 39 -24.91 2.61 -16.88
C ALA A 39 -26.22 3.18 -17.41
N THR A 40 -26.43 4.51 -17.33
CA THR A 40 -27.61 5.17 -17.90
C THR A 40 -27.70 5.01 -19.42
N CYS A 41 -26.56 5.07 -20.13
CA CYS A 41 -26.50 4.92 -21.58
C CYS A 41 -25.90 3.58 -22.03
N HIS A 42 -25.07 2.94 -21.19
CA HIS A 42 -24.36 1.69 -21.49
C HIS A 42 -24.71 0.57 -20.50
N PRO A 43 -26.00 0.17 -20.39
CA PRO A 43 -26.41 -0.85 -19.43
C PRO A 43 -25.91 -2.26 -19.80
N ALA A 44 -25.67 -2.55 -21.08
CA ALA A 44 -25.20 -3.85 -21.54
C ALA A 44 -23.74 -4.11 -21.14
N GLU A 45 -22.94 -3.05 -21.05
CA GLU A 45 -21.53 -3.08 -20.69
C GLU A 45 -21.35 -2.90 -19.18
N ALA A 46 -22.06 -1.93 -18.57
CA ALA A 46 -21.89 -1.61 -17.16
C ALA A 46 -22.35 -2.73 -16.22
N LYS A 47 -23.43 -3.45 -16.57
CA LYS A 47 -23.93 -4.57 -15.76
C LYS A 47 -22.89 -5.68 -15.57
N PRO A 48 -22.30 -6.28 -16.63
CA PRO A 48 -21.30 -7.32 -16.45
C PRO A 48 -19.97 -6.77 -15.92
N GLN A 49 -19.60 -5.52 -16.21
CA GLN A 49 -18.31 -4.96 -15.79
C GLN A 49 -18.13 -5.03 -14.27
N ALA A 50 -19.18 -4.75 -13.49
CA ALA A 50 -19.18 -4.80 -12.03
C ALA A 50 -18.79 -6.16 -11.43
N PHE A 51 -18.82 -7.24 -12.22
CA PHE A 51 -18.48 -8.60 -11.79
C PHE A 51 -17.15 -9.11 -12.39
N THR A 52 -16.44 -8.26 -13.14
CA THR A 52 -15.15 -8.63 -13.73
C THR A 52 -14.02 -8.53 -12.71
N SER A 53 -12.94 -9.29 -12.93
CA SER A 53 -11.73 -9.16 -12.10
C SER A 53 -11.17 -7.74 -12.09
N MET A 54 -11.37 -6.98 -13.17
CA MET A 54 -10.93 -5.59 -13.27
C MET A 54 -11.72 -4.66 -12.34
N ALA A 55 -13.02 -4.88 -12.15
CA ALA A 55 -13.83 -4.10 -11.21
C ALA A 55 -13.44 -4.33 -9.74
N HIS A 56 -12.88 -5.50 -9.45
CA HIS A 56 -12.41 -5.87 -8.12
C HIS A 56 -10.88 -5.86 -8.01
N ALA A 57 -10.18 -5.22 -8.95
CA ALA A 57 -8.73 -5.12 -8.90
C ALA A 57 -8.24 -4.23 -7.74
N LEU A 58 -9.09 -3.32 -7.25
CA LEU A 58 -8.86 -2.52 -6.07
C LEU A 58 -10.15 -2.41 -5.27
N GLU A 59 -10.10 -2.80 -4.01
CA GLU A 59 -11.22 -2.71 -3.08
C GLU A 59 -10.77 -2.11 -1.74
N SER A 60 -11.70 -1.53 -0.98
CA SER A 60 -11.34 -1.10 0.38
C SER A 60 -10.97 -2.31 1.22
N ALA A 61 -10.09 -2.11 2.21
CA ALA A 61 -9.72 -3.19 3.14
C ALA A 61 -10.95 -3.79 3.85
N SER A 62 -11.96 -2.97 4.13
CA SER A 62 -13.22 -3.43 4.74
C SER A 62 -14.04 -4.33 3.82
N GLN A 63 -13.92 -4.20 2.50
CA GLN A 63 -14.66 -4.99 1.52
C GLN A 63 -13.95 -6.29 1.14
N SER A 64 -12.63 -6.37 1.30
CA SER A 64 -11.84 -7.54 0.89
C SER A 64 -12.33 -8.85 1.47
N GLY A 65 -12.64 -9.78 0.56
CA GLY A 65 -13.01 -11.15 0.91
C GLY A 65 -11.87 -11.90 1.57
N ILE A 66 -10.64 -11.73 1.06
CA ILE A 66 -9.45 -12.40 1.60
C ILE A 66 -9.19 -11.94 3.04
N LEU A 67 -9.24 -10.64 3.31
CA LEU A 67 -9.04 -10.11 4.66
C LEU A 67 -10.17 -10.54 5.61
N LYS A 68 -11.41 -10.66 5.14
CA LYS A 68 -12.52 -11.20 5.94
C LYS A 68 -12.37 -12.68 6.28
N SER A 69 -11.85 -13.47 5.33
CA SER A 69 -11.66 -14.91 5.51
C SER A 69 -10.39 -15.26 6.29
N HIS A 70 -9.47 -14.30 6.47
CA HIS A 70 -8.21 -14.50 7.18
C HIS A 70 -8.01 -13.40 8.23
N GLU A 71 -8.58 -13.62 9.41
CA GLU A 71 -8.46 -12.67 10.53
C GLU A 71 -7.01 -12.43 10.94
N LEU A 72 -6.14 -13.43 10.75
CA LEU A 72 -4.72 -13.34 11.01
C LEU A 72 -3.92 -14.01 9.89
N LEU A 73 -3.01 -13.24 9.30
CA LEU A 73 -2.00 -13.70 8.37
C LEU A 73 -0.61 -13.37 8.92
N THR A 74 0.32 -14.30 8.79
CA THR A 74 1.70 -14.11 9.24
C THR A 74 2.69 -14.61 8.19
N PHE A 75 3.83 -13.95 8.10
CA PHE A 75 4.99 -14.38 7.32
C PHE A 75 6.26 -14.03 8.07
N LYS A 76 7.30 -14.83 7.91
CA LYS A 76 8.62 -14.58 8.50
C LYS A 76 9.69 -14.69 7.44
N ASP A 77 10.59 -13.72 7.46
CA ASP A 77 11.83 -13.74 6.69
C ASP A 77 12.99 -13.35 7.61
N GLY A 78 13.83 -14.33 7.95
CA GLY A 78 14.90 -14.16 8.94
C GLY A 78 14.38 -13.59 10.27
N ASN A 79 14.89 -12.43 10.65
CA ASN A 79 14.52 -11.73 11.88
C ASN A 79 13.25 -10.89 11.74
N TYR A 80 12.73 -10.72 10.53
CA TYR A 80 11.55 -9.92 10.27
C TYR A 80 10.28 -10.78 10.33
N SER A 81 9.29 -10.32 11.08
CA SER A 81 7.93 -10.87 11.08
C SER A 81 6.97 -9.87 10.49
N TYR A 82 6.13 -10.35 9.58
CA TYR A 82 5.08 -9.60 8.91
C TYR A 82 3.75 -10.14 9.39
N ARG A 83 2.83 -9.24 9.72
CA ARG A 83 1.52 -9.61 10.22
C ARG A 83 0.45 -8.74 9.61
N ILE A 84 -0.64 -9.37 9.20
CA ILE A 84 -1.88 -8.69 8.88
C ILE A 84 -2.93 -9.24 9.83
N GLU A 85 -3.59 -8.34 10.54
CA GLU A 85 -4.63 -8.71 11.48
C GLU A 85 -5.87 -7.87 11.24
N ARG A 86 -7.03 -8.53 11.24
CA ARG A 86 -8.33 -7.89 11.08
C ARG A 86 -9.08 -7.86 12.40
N HIS A 87 -9.65 -6.69 12.71
CA HIS A 87 -10.56 -6.45 13.82
C HIS A 87 -11.84 -5.80 13.26
N GLY A 88 -12.90 -6.60 13.10
CA GLY A 88 -14.15 -6.13 12.52
C GLY A 88 -13.99 -5.70 11.06
N GLU A 89 -14.14 -4.40 10.78
CA GLU A 89 -14.00 -3.84 9.43
C GLU A 89 -12.58 -3.35 9.11
N GLU A 90 -11.73 -3.25 10.13
CA GLU A 90 -10.39 -2.71 10.02
C GLU A 90 -9.35 -3.82 9.90
N SER A 91 -8.36 -3.64 9.03
CA SER A 91 -7.21 -4.54 8.94
C SER A 91 -5.91 -3.74 9.09
N SER A 92 -5.02 -4.19 9.96
CA SER A 92 -3.73 -3.55 10.19
C SER A 92 -2.59 -4.39 9.63
N TYR A 93 -1.55 -3.73 9.12
CA TYR A 93 -0.30 -4.33 8.68
C TYR A 93 0.80 -3.95 9.66
N SER A 94 1.57 -4.93 10.14
CA SER A 94 2.75 -4.67 10.96
C SER A 94 3.97 -5.47 10.53
N VAL A 95 5.13 -4.86 10.77
CA VAL A 95 6.46 -5.45 10.55
C VAL A 95 7.27 -5.28 11.82
N SER A 96 7.85 -6.37 12.32
CA SER A 96 8.75 -6.34 13.47
C SER A 96 10.08 -7.00 13.13
N ASN A 97 11.18 -6.48 13.69
CA ASN A 97 12.50 -7.11 13.65
C ASN A 97 12.87 -7.78 14.99
N GLY A 98 11.91 -7.93 15.91
CA GLY A 98 12.11 -8.45 17.26
C GLY A 98 12.55 -7.41 18.30
N GLN A 99 12.95 -6.20 17.89
CA GLN A 99 13.28 -5.08 18.79
C GLN A 99 12.25 -3.96 18.66
N GLU A 100 11.88 -3.65 17.42
CA GLU A 100 10.95 -2.59 17.07
C GLU A 100 9.81 -3.18 16.23
N THR A 101 8.67 -2.50 16.25
CA THR A 101 7.51 -2.82 15.41
C THR A 101 6.97 -1.55 14.80
N VAL A 102 6.75 -1.59 13.49
CA VAL A 102 6.03 -0.54 12.76
C VAL A 102 4.68 -1.11 12.34
N GLN A 103 3.62 -0.32 12.51
CA GLN A 103 2.26 -0.70 12.15
C GLN A 103 1.57 0.44 11.39
N ALA A 104 0.69 0.07 10.46
CA ALA A 104 -0.20 0.98 9.75
C ALA A 104 -1.55 0.32 9.48
N GLN A 105 -2.58 1.14 9.32
CA GLN A 105 -3.90 0.67 8.90
C GLN A 105 -3.91 0.42 7.39
N ILE A 106 -4.38 -0.74 6.97
CA ILE A 106 -4.61 -1.05 5.55
C ILE A 106 -5.87 -0.32 5.10
N GLU A 107 -5.74 0.44 4.02
CA GLU A 107 -6.86 1.19 3.43
C GLU A 107 -7.42 0.48 2.21
N TRP A 108 -6.55 -0.16 1.43
CA TRP A 108 -6.93 -0.82 0.19
C TRP A 108 -6.29 -2.19 0.03
N ALA A 109 -7.00 -3.07 -0.66
CA ALA A 109 -6.50 -4.36 -1.12
C ALA A 109 -6.50 -4.36 -2.66
N PHE A 110 -5.32 -4.56 -3.24
CA PHE A 110 -5.07 -4.56 -4.68
C PHE A 110 -4.88 -6.00 -5.17
N GLY A 111 -5.73 -6.45 -6.08
CA GLY A 111 -5.72 -7.82 -6.62
C GLY A 111 -6.72 -8.76 -5.93
N LEU A 112 -6.85 -9.96 -6.50
CA LEU A 112 -7.85 -10.98 -6.10
C LEU A 112 -7.21 -12.29 -5.60
N GLY A 113 -5.92 -12.25 -5.23
CA GLY A 113 -5.19 -13.40 -4.69
C GLY A 113 -4.68 -14.40 -5.74
N LYS A 114 -5.21 -14.42 -6.97
CA LYS A 114 -4.74 -15.34 -8.05
C LYS A 114 -3.32 -15.02 -8.54
N ALA A 115 -2.94 -13.75 -8.59
CA ALA A 115 -1.57 -13.31 -8.86
C ALA A 115 -0.97 -12.60 -7.64
N GLY A 116 -1.64 -12.67 -6.49
CA GLY A 116 -1.42 -11.82 -5.33
C GLY A 116 -2.64 -10.96 -4.99
N GLN A 117 -2.81 -10.68 -3.70
CA GLN A 117 -3.51 -9.51 -3.18
C GLN A 117 -2.52 -8.72 -2.31
N THR A 118 -2.14 -7.53 -2.79
CA THR A 118 -1.20 -6.60 -2.15
C THR A 118 -1.98 -5.56 -1.35
N TYR A 119 -1.44 -5.09 -0.24
CA TYR A 119 -2.14 -4.17 0.65
C TYR A 119 -1.53 -2.79 0.62
N VAL A 120 -2.37 -1.76 0.52
CA VAL A 120 -1.93 -0.36 0.48
C VAL A 120 -2.35 0.35 1.77
N PHE A 121 -1.40 1.03 2.40
CA PHE A 121 -1.59 1.78 3.64
C PHE A 121 -0.94 3.16 3.54
N ARG A 122 -1.32 4.07 4.44
CA ARG A 122 -0.67 5.38 4.56
C ARG A 122 0.30 5.44 5.72
N LYS A 123 1.43 6.12 5.52
CA LYS A 123 2.38 6.50 6.55
C LYS A 123 2.98 7.86 6.21
N ASP A 124 3.06 8.77 7.17
CA ASP A 124 3.64 10.10 6.98
C ASP A 124 3.08 10.85 5.75
N GLY A 125 1.77 10.71 5.50
CA GLY A 125 1.06 11.34 4.39
C GLY A 125 1.22 10.65 3.02
N ASN A 126 2.03 9.60 2.92
CA ASN A 126 2.31 8.89 1.67
C ASN A 126 1.68 7.49 1.65
N PHE A 127 1.31 7.02 0.47
CA PHE A 127 0.84 5.64 0.26
C PHE A 127 2.02 4.69 0.05
N TYR A 128 1.93 3.51 0.64
CA TYR A 128 2.91 2.44 0.52
C TYR A 128 2.21 1.11 0.26
N GLU A 129 2.88 0.25 -0.50
CA GLU A 129 2.51 -1.15 -0.66
C GLU A 129 3.17 -2.00 0.41
N SER A 130 2.46 -3.03 0.88
CA SER A 130 3.01 -4.05 1.75
C SER A 130 4.12 -4.83 1.06
N ARG A 131 5.16 -5.17 1.83
CA ARG A 131 6.26 -6.03 1.34
C ARG A 131 5.83 -7.47 1.08
N VAL A 132 4.70 -7.86 1.64
CA VAL A 132 4.09 -9.19 1.48
C VAL A 132 2.70 -9.07 0.90
N SER A 133 2.32 -10.06 0.11
CA SER A 133 1.02 -10.20 -0.53
C SER A 133 0.43 -11.57 -0.21
N PHE A 134 -0.90 -11.66 -0.24
CA PHE A 134 -1.58 -12.94 -0.09
C PHE A 134 -1.68 -13.67 -1.44
N TYR A 135 -1.37 -14.95 -1.46
CA TYR A 135 -1.47 -15.80 -2.65
C TYR A 135 -2.38 -17.00 -2.38
N ASN A 136 -3.33 -17.25 -3.29
CA ASN A 136 -4.28 -18.34 -3.16
C ASN A 136 -3.59 -19.71 -3.17
N GLU A 137 -2.52 -19.90 -3.95
CA GLU A 137 -1.84 -21.19 -4.10
C GLU A 137 -1.24 -21.71 -2.80
N ILE A 138 -0.73 -20.80 -1.95
CA ILE A 138 -0.12 -21.14 -0.66
C ILE A 138 -1.04 -20.85 0.52
N ASN A 139 -2.22 -20.28 0.25
CA ASN A 139 -3.18 -19.81 1.25
C ASN A 139 -2.51 -19.00 2.38
N GLY A 140 -1.66 -18.05 1.98
CA GLY A 140 -0.74 -17.41 2.90
C GLY A 140 -0.03 -16.22 2.29
N LEU A 141 0.81 -15.61 3.12
CA LEU A 141 1.63 -14.48 2.74
C LEU A 141 2.97 -14.95 2.19
N ASP A 142 3.43 -14.29 1.13
CA ASP A 142 4.80 -14.33 0.64
C ASP A 142 5.18 -12.93 0.15
N PHE A 143 6.43 -12.72 -0.25
CA PHE A 143 6.88 -11.44 -0.79
C PHE A 143 5.99 -10.96 -1.94
N THR A 144 5.65 -9.68 -1.92
CA THR A 144 4.98 -9.01 -3.05
C THR A 144 5.92 -9.06 -4.26
N ILE A 145 5.44 -9.68 -5.34
CA ILE A 145 6.13 -9.66 -6.63
C ILE A 145 5.84 -8.33 -7.34
N GLY A 146 6.88 -7.67 -7.84
CA GLY A 146 6.80 -6.36 -8.50
C GLY A 146 8.06 -6.07 -9.30
#